data_AF-A0A1J3GCN5-F1
#
_entry.id   AF-A0A1J3GCN5-F1
#
_cell.length_a   1.000
_cell.length_b   1.000
_cell.length_c   1.000
_cell.angle_alpha   90.00
_cell.angle_beta   90.00
_cell.angle_gamma   90.00
#
_symmetry.space_group_name_H-M   'P 1'
#
loop_
_entity.id
_entity.type
_entity.pdbx_description
1 polymer ?
#
loop_
_entity_poly.entity_id
_entity_poly.type
_entity_poly.pdbx_seq_one_letter_code
_entity_poly.pdbx_strand_id
1 'polypeptide(L)' 'PVDLVELKRLLGREFEMKDLGAAKKILGMEIRRERSSKRLWLSQKAYIQKVLERFDMSGAKPVSTPLANHFNLETTQS' A
#
# COMPACT_ATOMS: atom_id res chain seq x y z
N PRO A 1 -1.45 -22.71 6.96
CA PRO A 1 -0.76 -21.39 7.10
C PRO A 1 0.69 -21.55 6.66
N VAL A 2 1.15 -20.73 5.70
CA VAL A 2 2.56 -20.75 5.28
C VAL A 2 3.38 -20.14 6.41
N ASP A 3 4.42 -20.86 6.87
CA ASP A 3 5.39 -20.29 7.80
C ASP A 3 6.28 -19.29 7.04
N LEU A 4 5.96 -18.00 7.19
CA LEU A 4 6.66 -16.92 6.53
C LEU A 4 8.12 -16.82 6.98
N VAL A 5 8.47 -17.30 8.18
CA VAL A 5 9.86 -17.27 8.67
C VAL A 5 10.68 -18.30 7.91
N GLU A 6 10.18 -19.52 7.80
CA GLU A 6 10.87 -20.58 7.08
C GLU A 6 10.97 -20.28 5.58
N LEU A 7 9.91 -19.75 4.96
CA LEU A 7 9.94 -19.34 3.56
C LEU A 7 11.01 -18.27 3.29
N LYS A 8 11.08 -17.23 4.15
CA LYS A 8 12.11 -16.19 4.04
C LYS A 8 13.51 -16.77 4.19
N ARG A 9 13.71 -17.72 5.11
CA ARG A 9 14.99 -18.39 5.33
C ARG A 9 15.42 -19.19 4.10
N LEU A 10 14.52 -19.98 3.52
CA LEU A 10 14.80 -20.80 2.33
C LEU A 10 15.18 -19.92 1.14
N LEU A 11 14.38 -18.89 0.85
CA LEU A 11 14.68 -17.95 -0.23
C LEU A 11 15.99 -17.18 0.02
N GLY A 12 16.32 -16.86 1.28
CA GLY A 12 17.52 -16.10 1.61
C GLY A 12 18.81 -16.91 1.51
N ARG A 13 18.70 -18.24 1.39
CA ARG A 13 19.84 -19.12 1.08
C ARG A 13 20.17 -19.13 -0.41
N GLU A 14 19.14 -19.04 -1.26
CA GLU A 14 19.28 -19.11 -2.72
C GLU A 14 19.47 -17.73 -3.36
N PHE A 15 18.95 -16.67 -2.73
CA PHE A 15 18.95 -15.31 -3.27
C PHE A 15 19.45 -14.31 -2.22
N GLU A 16 20.18 -13.28 -2.65
CA GLU A 16 20.50 -12.13 -1.80
C GLU A 16 19.21 -11.37 -1.47
N MET A 17 18.67 -11.65 -0.29
CA MET A 17 17.42 -11.06 0.18
C MET A 17 17.64 -10.14 1.37
N LYS A 18 16.88 -9.04 1.36
CA LYS A 18 16.79 -8.10 2.48
C LYS A 18 15.35 -8.01 2.96
N ASP A 19 15.14 -8.26 4.25
CA ASP A 19 13.85 -8.02 4.88
C ASP A 19 13.66 -6.51 5.13
N LEU A 20 12.70 -5.90 4.43
CA LEU A 20 12.33 -4.49 4.60
C LEU A 20 11.23 -4.30 5.66
N GLY A 21 10.80 -5.38 6.31
CA GLY A 21 9.69 -5.40 7.26
C GLY A 21 8.33 -5.34 6.58
N ALA A 22 7.33 -4.85 7.30
CA ALA A 22 5.97 -4.73 6.77
C ALA A 22 5.90 -3.65 5.68
N ALA A 23 5.22 -3.96 4.57
CA ALA A 23 5.00 -3.01 3.48
C ALA A 23 4.27 -1.75 3.99
N LYS A 24 4.90 -0.59 3.75
CA LYS A 24 4.38 0.75 4.11
C LYS A 24 3.79 1.49 2.91
N LYS A 25 4.13 1.08 1.68
CA LYS A 25 3.60 1.67 0.45
C LYS A 25 3.38 0.59 -0.62
N ILE A 26 2.34 0.75 -1.43
CA ILE A 26 2.06 -0.09 -2.61
C ILE A 26 1.37 0.78 -3.68
N LEU A 27 1.87 0.77 -4.92
CA LEU A 27 1.27 1.53 -6.03
C LEU A 27 0.95 3.01 -5.72
N GLY A 28 1.80 3.68 -4.93
CA GLY A 28 1.57 5.07 -4.49
C GLY A 28 0.61 5.22 -3.29
N MET A 29 -0.05 4.15 -2.85
CA MET A 29 -0.82 4.13 -1.61
C MET A 29 0.10 3.92 -0.41
N GLU A 30 -0.06 4.73 0.62
CA GLU A 30 0.52 4.52 1.94
C GLU A 30 -0.35 3.57 2.76
N ILE A 31 0.31 2.65 3.46
CA ILE A 31 -0.32 1.60 4.23
C ILE A 31 -0.01 1.80 5.70
N ARG A 32 -1.06 1.95 6.53
CA ARG A 32 -0.96 1.90 7.99
C ARG A 32 -1.75 0.72 8.52
N ARG A 33 -1.06 -0.19 9.19
CA ARG A 33 -1.61 -1.43 9.74
C ARG A 33 -1.70 -1.32 11.26
N GLU A 34 -2.90 -1.48 11.81
CA GLU A 34 -3.12 -1.61 13.25
C GLU A 34 -3.54 -3.06 13.54
N ARG A 35 -2.55 -3.90 13.86
CA ARG A 35 -2.78 -5.35 13.99
C ARG A 35 -3.64 -5.73 15.19
N SER A 36 -3.56 -4.98 16.29
CA SER A 36 -4.36 -5.21 17.50
C SER A 36 -5.87 -5.13 17.22
N SER A 37 -6.28 -4.14 16.41
CA SER A 37 -7.67 -3.93 16.02
C SER A 37 -8.02 -4.59 14.68
N LYS A 38 -7.07 -5.27 14.04
CA LYS A 38 -7.19 -5.83 12.67
C LYS A 38 -7.63 -4.80 11.62
N ARG A 39 -7.23 -3.52 11.78
CA ARG A 39 -7.55 -2.44 10.84
C ARG A 39 -6.41 -2.16 9.86
N LEU A 40 -6.80 -1.89 8.61
CA LEU A 40 -5.92 -1.47 7.53
C LEU A 40 -6.38 -0.10 7.03
N TRP A 41 -5.48 0.87 7.02
CA TRP A 41 -5.71 2.20 6.47
C TRP A 41 -4.86 2.38 5.22
N LEU A 42 -5.47 2.91 4.16
CA LEU A 42 -4.83 3.21 2.89
C LEU A 42 -4.99 4.70 2.58
N SER A 43 -3.94 5.35 2.09
CA SER A 43 -3.96 6.76 1.71
C SER A 43 -3.16 7.01 0.44
N GLN A 44 -3.71 7.71 -0.54
CA GLN A 44 -2.98 8.13 -1.74
C GLN A 44 -2.53 9.59 -1.71
N LYS A 45 -2.67 10.28 -0.56
CA LYS A 45 -2.41 11.73 -0.45
C LYS A 45 -1.05 12.13 -1.02
N ALA A 46 0.02 11.45 -0.61
CA ALA A 46 1.36 11.77 -1.07
C ALA A 46 1.58 11.49 -2.57
N TYR A 47 0.91 10.48 -3.12
CA TYR A 47 0.98 10.20 -4.56
C TYR A 47 0.23 11.24 -5.38
N ILE A 48 -0.99 11.61 -4.97
CA ILE A 48 -1.75 12.68 -5.61
C ILE A 48 -0.95 13.98 -5.62
N GLN A 49 -0.33 14.34 -4.48
CA GLN A 49 0.52 15.54 -4.40
C GLN A 49 1.67 15.51 -5.43
N LYS A 50 2.38 14.38 -5.53
CA LYS A 50 3.45 14.21 -6.54
C LYS A 50 2.94 14.31 -7.97
N VAL A 51 1.76 13.78 -8.25
CA VAL A 51 1.14 13.88 -9.58
C VAL A 51 0.81 15.34 -9.89
N LEU A 52 0.21 16.07 -8.96
CA LEU A 52 -0.11 17.49 -9.15
C LEU A 52 1.16 18.31 -9.42
N GLU A 53 2.21 18.12 -8.63
CA GLU A 53 3.50 18.80 -8.82
C GLU A 53 4.13 18.46 -10.18
N ARG A 54 4.08 17.19 -10.61
CA ARG A 54 4.64 16.75 -11.89
C ARG A 54 4.00 17.42 -13.10
N PHE A 55 2.71 17.76 -13.01
CA PHE A 55 1.94 18.34 -14.11
C PHE A 55 1.66 19.84 -13.92
N ASP A 56 2.33 20.50 -12.97
CA ASP A 56 2.12 21.92 -12.63
C ASP A 56 0.64 22.25 -12.27
N MET A 57 -0.01 21.30 -11.61
CA MET A 57 -1.42 21.36 -11.21
C MET A 57 -1.60 21.58 -9.71
N SER A 58 -0.59 22.06 -8.98
CA SER A 58 -0.67 22.26 -7.52
C SER A 58 -1.79 23.22 -7.10
N GLY A 59 -2.23 24.13 -7.99
CA GLY A 59 -3.36 25.03 -7.79
C GLY A 59 -4.71 24.51 -8.31
N ALA A 60 -4.79 23.25 -8.75
CA ALA A 60 -6.03 22.69 -9.28
C ALA A 60 -7.14 22.68 -8.22
N LYS A 61 -8.37 22.99 -8.64
CA LYS A 61 -9.53 22.96 -7.75
C LYS A 61 -9.77 21.52 -7.26
N PRO A 62 -9.94 21.29 -5.95
CA PRO A 62 -10.22 19.95 -5.46
C PRO A 62 -11.60 19.50 -5.96
N VAL A 63 -11.66 18.26 -6.44
CA VAL A 63 -12.89 17.57 -6.77
C VAL A 63 -12.94 16.31 -5.93
N SER A 64 -14.12 15.96 -5.43
CA SER A 64 -14.29 14.65 -4.81
C SER A 64 -14.06 13.58 -5.88
N THR A 65 -12.91 12.92 -5.84
CA THR A 65 -12.65 11.67 -6.57
C THR A 65 -12.83 10.52 -5.59
N PRO A 66 -14.09 10.11 -5.29
CA PRO A 66 -14.31 8.94 -4.47
C PRO A 66 -13.71 7.73 -5.19
N LEU A 67 -13.16 6.80 -4.40
CA LEU A 67 -12.94 5.45 -4.91
C LEU A 67 -14.28 4.98 -5.47
N ALA A 68 -14.32 4.54 -6.72
CA ALA A 68 -15.59 4.26 -7.37
C ALA A 68 -16.39 3.26 -6.53
N ASN A 69 -17.70 3.50 -6.36
CA ASN A 69 -18.52 2.79 -5.38
C ASN A 69 -18.58 1.26 -5.58
N HIS A 70 -18.18 0.76 -6.76
CA HIS A 70 -18.09 -0.67 -7.05
C HIS A 70 -16.80 -1.33 -6.51
N PHE A 71 -15.82 -0.56 -6.03
CA PHE A 71 -14.67 -1.10 -5.33
C PHE A 71 -15.07 -1.51 -3.91
N ASN A 72 -15.43 -2.77 -3.77
CA ASN A 72 -15.60 -3.39 -2.47
C ASN A 72 -14.23 -3.83 -1.95
N LEU A 73 -13.79 -3.25 -0.83
CA LEU A 73 -12.58 -3.67 -0.12
C LEU A 73 -12.92 -4.88 0.74
N GLU A 74 -13.19 -6.01 0.10
CA GLU A 74 -13.43 -7.26 0.82
C GLU A 74 -12.12 -7.86 1.33
N THR A 75 -12.22 -8.51 2.47
CA THR A 75 -11.09 -9.26 3.07
C THR A 75 -10.59 -10.40 2.17
N THR A 76 -11.38 -10.78 1.16
CA THR A 76 -11.09 -11.83 0.19
C THR A 76 -11.18 -11.23 -1.22
N GLN A 77 -10.13 -10.55 -1.66
CA GLN A 77 -9.97 -10.21 -3.08
C GLN A 77 -8.81 -11.06 -3.61
N SER A 78 -9.17 -12.18 -4.21
CA SER A 78 -8.27 -13.18 -4.82
C SER A 78 -7.65 -12.66 -6.12
#